data_AF-A0A7C3B0N1-F1
#
_entry.id   AF-A0A7C3B0N1-F1
#
_cell.length_a   1.000
_cell.length_b   1.000
_cell.length_c   1.000
_cell.angle_alpha   90.00
_cell.angle_beta   90.00
_cell.angle_gamma   90.00
#
_symmetry.space_group_name_H-M   'P 1'
#
loop_
_entity.id
_entity.type
_entity.pdbx_description
1 polymer ?
#
loop_
_entity_poly.entity_id
_entity_poly.type
_entity_poly.pdbx_seq_one_letter_code
_entity_poly.pdbx_strand_id
1 'polypeptide(L)'
;MRTKKIFWSVAIMALVVAVILIAVEAYYVVVAFVVGLLLLGHRELWSLLRRRKMPPIDERVRENTGKSVRNGFIFFAVTTAFLMLPFSVRLVEGPDTVQVLGALFIAAGVVYLFSYLYYDRVCPRLSEGSLKLFKTFLLVAGISLGAAIISIFLHNAIYALIMHFWGADFEEPVFFIIATIVCPLGLAVGIIGSLVIFFQGLFRKTS
;
A
#
# COMPACT_ATOMS: atom_id res chain seq x y z
N MET A 1 8.07 -19.52 27.96
CA MET A 1 9.36 -18.78 28.01
C MET A 1 9.89 -18.35 26.64
N ARG A 2 9.72 -19.12 25.55
CA ARG A 2 10.19 -18.72 24.20
C ARG A 2 9.62 -17.39 23.68
N THR A 3 8.34 -17.11 23.92
CA THR A 3 7.65 -15.89 23.43
C THR A 3 8.21 -14.59 24.01
N LYS A 4 8.64 -14.57 25.28
CA LYS A 4 9.26 -13.39 25.89
C LYS A 4 10.59 -13.03 25.21
N LYS A 5 11.41 -14.03 24.84
CA LYS A 5 12.69 -13.80 24.16
C LYS A 5 12.47 -13.20 22.77
N ILE A 6 11.51 -13.74 22.01
CA ILE A 6 11.16 -13.22 20.67
C ILE A 6 10.69 -11.77 20.76
N PHE A 7 9.82 -11.44 21.72
CA PHE A 7 9.34 -10.07 21.92
C PHE A 7 10.50 -9.10 22.20
N TRP A 8 11.42 -9.47 23.10
CA TRP A 8 12.61 -8.66 23.39
C TRP A 8 13.52 -8.50 22.18
N SER A 9 13.75 -9.55 21.39
CA SER A 9 14.54 -9.46 20.16
C SER A 9 13.91 -8.50 19.14
N VAL A 10 12.58 -8.55 18.97
CA VAL A 10 11.85 -7.63 18.07
C VAL A 10 11.94 -6.19 18.59
N ALA A 11 11.76 -5.97 19.90
CA ALA A 11 11.85 -4.65 20.50
C ALA A 11 13.26 -4.04 20.37
N ILE A 12 14.31 -4.83 20.58
CA ILE A 12 15.71 -4.39 20.40
C ILE A 12 15.96 -4.07 18.92
N MET A 13 15.54 -4.93 18.00
CA MET A 13 15.68 -4.68 16.56
C MET A 13 14.96 -3.38 16.15
N ALA A 14 13.75 -3.17 16.63
CA ALA A 14 13.00 -1.96 16.39
C ALA A 14 13.72 -0.71 16.92
N LEU A 15 14.30 -0.79 18.12
CA LEU A 15 15.09 0.30 18.70
C LEU A 15 16.31 0.63 17.82
N VAL A 16 17.06 -0.40 17.39
CA VAL A 16 18.23 -0.23 16.52
C VAL A 16 17.84 0.45 15.20
N VAL A 17 16.76 -0.01 14.56
CA VAL A 17 16.24 0.61 13.33
C VAL A 17 15.85 2.07 13.56
N ALA A 18 15.17 2.37 14.67
CA ALA A 18 14.80 3.75 15.00
C ALA A 18 16.03 4.65 15.21
N VAL A 19 17.06 4.17 15.91
CA VAL A 19 18.32 4.91 16.12
C VAL A 19 19.02 5.19 14.79
N ILE A 20 19.09 4.20 13.88
CA ILE A 20 19.66 4.38 12.53
C ILE A 20 18.88 5.44 11.76
N LEU A 21 17.54 5.37 11.76
CA LEU A 21 16.71 6.35 11.07
C LEU A 21 16.88 7.77 11.63
N ILE A 22 17.00 7.92 12.95
CA ILE A 22 17.30 9.22 13.59
C ILE A 22 18.68 9.73 13.15
N ALA A 23 19.68 8.85 13.05
CA ALA A 23 21.04 9.22 12.65
C ALA A 23 21.14 9.70 11.18
N VAL A 24 20.20 9.27 10.33
CA VAL A 24 20.09 9.73 8.92
C VAL A 24 19.07 10.88 8.80
N GLU A 25 18.71 11.53 9.91
CA GLU A 25 17.77 12.66 9.97
C GLU A 25 16.37 12.34 9.40
N ALA A 26 16.01 11.05 9.31
CA ALA A 26 14.75 10.57 8.75
C ALA A 26 13.59 10.62 9.76
N TYR A 27 13.41 11.75 10.45
CA TYR A 27 12.53 11.88 11.62
C TYR A 27 11.07 11.49 11.34
N TYR A 28 10.54 11.82 10.17
CA TYR A 28 9.17 11.48 9.77
C TYR A 28 8.98 9.96 9.61
N VAL A 29 10.01 9.24 9.16
CA VAL A 29 10.01 7.77 9.06
C VAL A 29 10.01 7.14 10.44
N VAL A 30 10.78 7.71 11.36
CA VAL A 30 10.81 7.28 12.77
C VAL A 30 9.43 7.42 13.39
N VAL A 31 8.75 8.56 13.20
CA VAL A 31 7.39 8.77 13.72
C VAL A 31 6.43 7.74 13.15
N ALA A 32 6.43 7.52 11.84
CA ALA A 32 5.57 6.52 11.21
C ALA A 32 5.88 5.09 11.70
N PHE A 33 7.15 4.76 11.87
CA PHE A 33 7.61 3.46 12.38
C PHE A 33 7.15 3.22 13.83
N VAL A 34 7.31 4.22 14.70
CA VAL A 34 6.86 4.16 16.11
C VAL A 34 5.33 4.03 16.18
N VAL A 35 4.59 4.83 15.40
CA VAL A 35 3.12 4.72 15.32
C VAL A 35 2.71 3.34 14.82
N GLY A 36 3.37 2.81 13.80
CA GLY A 36 3.14 1.47 13.27
C GLY A 36 3.35 0.38 14.33
N LEU A 37 4.45 0.45 15.07
CA LEU A 37 4.74 -0.46 16.20
C LEU A 37 3.71 -0.36 17.31
N LEU A 38 3.29 0.86 17.66
CA LEU A 38 2.25 1.08 18.67
C LEU A 38 0.90 0.52 18.22
N LEU A 39 0.52 0.70 16.94
CA LEU A 39 -0.73 0.14 16.40
C LEU A 39 -0.71 -1.40 16.35
N LEU A 40 0.40 -1.97 15.88
CA LEU A 40 0.64 -3.41 15.86
C LEU A 40 0.60 -4.02 17.26
N GLY A 41 1.34 -3.39 18.17
CA GLY A 41 1.49 -3.84 19.54
C GLY A 41 0.33 -3.44 20.43
N HIS A 42 -0.58 -2.53 20.03
CA HIS A 42 -1.56 -1.92 20.93
C HIS A 42 -2.34 -2.98 21.73
N ARG A 43 -2.81 -4.05 21.08
CA ARG A 43 -3.59 -5.10 21.76
C ARG A 43 -2.75 -5.88 22.77
N GLU A 44 -1.50 -6.13 22.46
CA GLU A 44 -0.53 -6.87 23.29
C GLU A 44 -0.02 -5.98 24.43
N LEU A 45 0.40 -4.76 24.12
CA LEU A 45 0.75 -3.69 25.05
C LEU A 45 -0.37 -3.42 26.04
N TRP A 46 -1.61 -3.27 25.57
CA TRP A 46 -2.76 -3.02 26.44
C TRP A 46 -3.06 -4.19 27.37
N SER A 47 -2.94 -5.43 26.86
CA SER A 47 -3.10 -6.63 27.67
C SER A 47 -1.97 -6.79 28.69
N LEU A 48 -0.72 -6.50 28.32
CA LEU A 48 0.43 -6.49 29.21
C LEU A 48 0.27 -5.40 30.29
N LEU A 49 -0.15 -4.20 29.91
CA LEU A 49 -0.35 -3.09 30.84
C LEU A 49 -1.46 -3.39 31.85
N ARG A 50 -2.61 -3.88 31.38
CA ARG A 50 -3.81 -4.06 32.22
C ARG A 50 -3.85 -5.39 32.97
N ARG A 51 -3.35 -6.48 32.37
CA ARG A 51 -3.45 -7.85 32.93
C ARG A 51 -2.12 -8.48 33.29
N ARG A 52 -0.97 -7.83 32.98
CA ARG A 52 0.40 -8.38 33.13
C ARG A 52 0.58 -9.78 32.52
N LYS A 53 -0.31 -10.15 31.59
CA LYS A 53 -0.33 -11.44 30.89
C LYS A 53 -0.49 -11.18 29.40
N MET A 54 0.29 -11.90 28.60
CA MET A 54 0.12 -11.91 27.15
C MET A 54 -1.24 -12.53 26.82
N PRO A 55 -2.03 -11.93 25.93
CA PRO A 55 -3.23 -12.58 25.43
C PRO A 55 -2.81 -13.86 24.69
N PRO A 56 -3.60 -14.95 24.75
CA PRO A 56 -3.33 -16.11 23.92
C PRO A 56 -3.29 -15.66 22.46
N ILE A 57 -2.21 -15.99 21.76
CA ILE A 57 -2.07 -15.69 20.33
C ILE A 57 -3.02 -16.66 19.61
N ASP A 58 -4.20 -16.17 19.26
CA ASP A 58 -5.13 -16.91 18.41
C ASP A 58 -4.47 -17.21 17.06
N GLU A 59 -4.55 -18.47 16.60
CA GLU A 59 -4.03 -18.88 15.29
C GLU A 59 -4.60 -18.03 14.16
N ARG A 60 -5.86 -17.59 14.31
CA ARG A 60 -6.53 -16.65 13.41
C ARG A 60 -5.78 -15.31 13.27
N VAL A 61 -5.30 -14.74 14.38
CA VAL A 61 -4.55 -13.48 14.35
C VAL A 61 -3.21 -13.71 13.65
N ARG A 62 -2.54 -14.83 13.94
CA ARG A 62 -1.27 -15.18 13.29
C ARG A 62 -1.42 -15.33 11.78
N GLU A 63 -2.48 -15.98 11.32
CA GLU A 63 -2.76 -16.14 9.89
C GLU A 63 -3.06 -14.81 9.21
N ASN A 64 -3.89 -13.97 9.82
CA ASN A 64 -4.25 -12.63 9.30
C ASN A 64 -3.03 -11.71 9.21
N THR A 65 -2.19 -11.70 10.25
CA THR A 65 -0.92 -10.97 10.25
C THR A 65 -0.02 -11.48 9.13
N GLY A 66 0.12 -12.79 8.96
CA GLY A 66 0.94 -13.37 7.88
C GLY A 66 0.48 -12.94 6.48
N LYS A 67 -0.84 -12.98 6.21
CA LYS A 67 -1.41 -12.50 4.93
C LYS A 67 -1.15 -11.01 4.74
N SER A 68 -1.31 -10.21 5.79
CA SER A 68 -1.09 -8.77 5.74
C SER A 68 0.38 -8.40 5.47
N VAL A 69 1.33 -9.02 6.19
CA VAL A 69 2.77 -8.82 5.98
C VAL A 69 3.15 -9.15 4.55
N ARG A 70 2.66 -10.28 4.01
CA ARG A 70 2.91 -10.68 2.63
C ARG A 70 2.40 -9.64 1.64
N ASN A 71 1.18 -9.14 1.80
CA ASN A 71 0.61 -8.12 0.91
C ASN A 71 1.38 -6.79 1.00
N GLY A 72 1.72 -6.34 2.22
CA GLY A 72 2.53 -5.15 2.43
C GLY A 72 3.92 -5.26 1.77
N PHE A 73 4.55 -6.42 1.86
CA PHE A 73 5.84 -6.69 1.22
C PHE A 73 5.73 -6.72 -0.32
N ILE A 74 4.71 -7.39 -0.87
CA ILE A 74 4.47 -7.40 -2.32
C ILE A 74 4.26 -5.98 -2.84
N PHE A 75 3.44 -5.18 -2.16
CA PHE A 75 3.22 -3.79 -2.51
C PHE A 75 4.52 -2.99 -2.47
N PHE A 76 5.28 -3.09 -1.37
CA PHE A 76 6.58 -2.45 -1.23
C PHE A 76 7.51 -2.78 -2.40
N ALA A 77 7.65 -4.07 -2.75
CA ALA A 77 8.51 -4.51 -3.86
C ALA A 77 8.06 -3.94 -5.21
N VAL A 78 6.76 -4.00 -5.52
CA VAL A 78 6.21 -3.47 -6.77
C VAL A 78 6.35 -1.95 -6.86
N THR A 79 6.01 -1.22 -5.79
CA THR A 79 6.14 0.24 -5.75
C THR A 79 7.60 0.66 -5.86
N THR A 80 8.53 -0.05 -5.22
CA THR A 80 9.97 0.21 -5.36
C THR A 80 10.41 0.04 -6.81
N ALA A 81 10.08 -1.08 -7.44
CA ALA A 81 10.42 -1.35 -8.84
C ALA A 81 9.82 -0.29 -9.78
N PHE A 82 8.57 0.11 -9.53
CA PHE A 82 7.91 1.15 -10.31
C PHE A 82 8.56 2.53 -10.13
N LEU A 83 8.92 2.92 -8.89
CA LEU A 83 9.62 4.18 -8.62
C LEU A 83 11.02 4.22 -9.20
N MET A 84 11.71 3.08 -9.32
CA MET A 84 13.01 3.02 -9.97
C MET A 84 12.97 3.37 -11.47
N LEU A 85 11.82 3.18 -12.15
CA LEU A 85 11.67 3.51 -13.57
C LEU A 85 11.91 5.02 -13.84
N PRO A 86 11.17 5.97 -13.26
CA PRO A 86 11.41 7.40 -13.49
C PRO A 86 12.74 7.89 -12.90
N PHE A 87 13.26 7.26 -11.83
CA PHE A 87 14.59 7.60 -11.29
C PHE A 87 15.72 7.28 -12.25
N SER A 88 15.55 6.30 -13.15
CA SER A 88 16.54 6.02 -14.19
C SER A 88 16.62 7.10 -15.27
N VAL A 89 15.61 7.98 -15.40
CA VAL A 89 15.46 8.91 -16.53
C VAL A 89 15.57 10.39 -16.13
N ARG A 90 15.43 10.75 -14.85
CA ARG A 90 15.48 12.16 -14.40
C ARG A 90 16.92 12.64 -14.15
N LEU A 91 17.36 13.59 -14.97
CA LEU A 91 18.69 14.24 -14.92
C LEU A 91 18.75 15.56 -14.11
N VAL A 92 17.62 16.13 -13.69
CA VAL A 92 17.56 17.57 -13.36
C VAL A 92 17.58 17.91 -11.86
N GLU A 93 17.03 17.08 -10.98
CA GLU A 93 17.22 17.19 -9.52
C GLU A 93 16.69 15.90 -8.88
N GLY A 94 17.58 15.10 -8.30
CA GLY A 94 17.20 13.85 -7.65
C GLY A 94 16.46 14.17 -6.35
N PRO A 95 15.25 13.65 -6.13
CA PRO A 95 14.63 13.81 -4.82
C PRO A 95 15.49 13.15 -3.77
N ASP A 96 15.48 13.72 -2.57
CA ASP A 96 16.24 13.18 -1.45
C ASP A 96 15.87 11.71 -1.24
N THR A 97 16.88 10.84 -1.27
CA THR A 97 16.71 9.39 -1.13
C THR A 97 16.00 9.07 0.18
N VAL A 98 16.25 9.86 1.22
CA VAL A 98 15.59 9.72 2.52
C VAL A 98 14.08 9.97 2.38
N GLN A 99 13.67 10.99 1.60
CA GLN A 99 12.26 11.33 1.38
C GLN A 99 11.52 10.24 0.61
N VAL A 100 12.13 9.73 -0.46
CA VAL A 100 11.57 8.62 -1.27
C VAL A 100 11.41 7.37 -0.42
N LEU A 101 12.46 6.98 0.30
CA LEU A 101 12.46 5.79 1.13
C LEU A 101 11.42 5.90 2.25
N GLY A 102 11.32 7.07 2.87
CA GLY A 102 10.33 7.31 3.91
C GLY A 102 8.89 7.31 3.40
N ALA A 103 8.61 7.90 2.24
CA ALA A 103 7.30 7.83 1.61
C ALA A 103 6.90 6.38 1.28
N LEU A 104 7.86 5.59 0.76
CA LEU A 104 7.67 4.17 0.47
C LEU A 104 7.38 3.34 1.73
N PHE A 105 8.11 3.59 2.82
CA PHE A 105 7.86 2.96 4.12
C PHE A 105 6.47 3.30 4.66
N ILE A 106 6.06 4.56 4.60
CA ILE A 106 4.72 5.00 5.02
C ILE A 106 3.66 4.30 4.17
N ALA A 107 3.81 4.28 2.85
CA ALA A 107 2.88 3.63 1.94
C ALA A 107 2.76 2.12 2.21
N ALA A 108 3.88 1.43 2.39
CA ALA A 108 3.90 0.01 2.75
C ALA A 108 3.24 -0.26 4.12
N GLY A 109 3.50 0.60 5.11
CA GLY A 109 2.86 0.55 6.43
C GLY A 109 1.35 0.75 6.35
N VAL A 110 0.89 1.68 5.51
CA VAL A 110 -0.54 1.91 5.25
C VAL A 110 -1.18 0.69 4.59
N VAL A 111 -0.56 0.12 3.54
CA VAL A 111 -1.08 -1.09 2.87
C VAL A 111 -1.12 -2.29 3.81
N TYR A 112 -0.10 -2.44 4.64
CA TYR A 112 -0.10 -3.41 5.72
C TYR A 112 -1.27 -3.18 6.68
N LEU A 113 -1.51 -1.95 7.14
CA LEU A 113 -2.59 -1.64 8.07
C LEU A 113 -3.96 -1.96 7.45
N PHE A 114 -4.21 -1.52 6.21
CA PHE A 114 -5.46 -1.80 5.50
C PHE A 114 -5.65 -3.30 5.23
N SER A 115 -4.59 -4.02 4.86
CA SER A 115 -4.65 -5.47 4.66
C SER A 115 -4.95 -6.21 5.95
N TYR A 116 -4.35 -5.79 7.07
CA TYR A 116 -4.60 -6.38 8.38
C TYR A 116 -6.06 -6.15 8.81
N LEU A 117 -6.53 -4.90 8.73
CA LEU A 117 -7.93 -4.55 9.03
C LEU A 117 -8.90 -5.30 8.11
N TYR A 118 -8.55 -5.48 6.84
CA TYR A 118 -9.34 -6.26 5.90
C TYR A 118 -9.53 -7.70 6.39
N TYR A 119 -8.45 -8.43 6.63
CA TYR A 119 -8.54 -9.85 7.01
C TYR A 119 -9.10 -10.05 8.43
N ASP A 120 -8.80 -9.16 9.37
CA ASP A 120 -9.26 -9.28 10.76
C ASP A 120 -10.73 -8.89 10.93
N ARG A 121 -11.14 -7.77 10.33
CA ARG A 121 -12.45 -7.14 10.63
C ARG A 121 -13.42 -7.16 9.47
N VAL A 122 -12.96 -6.81 8.27
CA VAL A 122 -13.85 -6.57 7.12
C VAL A 122 -14.28 -7.89 6.48
N CYS A 123 -13.33 -8.71 6.04
CA CYS A 123 -13.57 -9.96 5.32
C CYS A 123 -14.53 -10.92 6.04
N PRO A 124 -14.44 -11.12 7.37
CA PRO A 124 -15.37 -12.01 8.10
C PRO A 124 -16.80 -11.48 8.21
N ARG A 125 -17.02 -10.19 7.95
CA ARG A 125 -18.33 -9.52 8.11
C ARG A 125 -19.01 -9.19 6.77
N LEU A 126 -18.29 -9.37 5.66
CA LEU A 126 -18.84 -9.21 4.32
C LEU A 126 -19.58 -10.47 3.90
N SER A 127 -20.72 -10.29 3.22
CA SER A 127 -21.37 -11.39 2.51
C SER A 127 -20.57 -11.76 1.25
N GLU A 128 -20.81 -12.96 0.71
CA GLU A 128 -20.14 -13.41 -0.52
C GLU A 128 -20.36 -12.45 -1.69
N GLY A 129 -21.58 -11.93 -1.85
CA GLY A 129 -21.91 -10.94 -2.87
C GLY A 129 -21.10 -9.65 -2.73
N SER A 130 -21.02 -9.09 -1.51
CA SER A 130 -20.22 -7.88 -1.25
C SER A 130 -18.72 -8.13 -1.44
N LEU A 131 -18.23 -9.33 -1.10
CA LEU A 131 -16.83 -9.71 -1.30
C LEU A 131 -16.48 -9.87 -2.78
N LYS A 132 -17.37 -10.43 -3.59
CA LYS A 132 -17.22 -10.49 -5.05
C LYS A 132 -17.17 -9.08 -5.64
N LEU A 133 -18.07 -8.20 -5.21
CA LEU A 133 -18.17 -6.84 -5.69
C LEU A 133 -16.95 -5.98 -5.27
N PHE A 134 -16.45 -6.16 -4.04
CA PHE A 134 -15.18 -5.57 -3.57
C PHE A 134 -14.00 -5.97 -4.45
N LYS A 135 -13.87 -7.26 -4.79
CA LYS A 135 -12.83 -7.75 -5.71
C LYS A 135 -12.95 -7.12 -7.09
N THR A 136 -14.18 -7.00 -7.62
CA THR A 136 -14.41 -6.33 -8.90
C THR A 136 -13.95 -4.89 -8.87
N PHE A 137 -14.27 -4.12 -7.83
CA PHE A 137 -13.82 -2.73 -7.73
C PHE A 137 -12.30 -2.59 -7.64
N LEU A 138 -11.64 -3.46 -6.87
CA LEU A 138 -10.18 -3.49 -6.82
C LEU A 138 -9.56 -3.85 -8.18
N LEU A 139 -10.15 -4.80 -8.90
CA LEU A 139 -9.72 -5.15 -10.26
C LEU A 139 -9.91 -3.97 -11.22
N VAL A 140 -11.04 -3.28 -11.18
CA VAL A 140 -11.29 -2.09 -12.00
C VAL A 140 -10.26 -1.00 -11.71
N ALA A 141 -9.94 -0.74 -10.44
CA ALA A 141 -8.89 0.22 -10.07
C ALA A 141 -7.52 -0.20 -10.62
N GLY A 142 -7.13 -1.46 -10.44
CA GLY A 142 -5.85 -2.00 -10.93
C GLY A 142 -5.72 -1.97 -12.45
N ILE A 143 -6.76 -2.40 -13.18
CA ILE A 143 -6.80 -2.36 -14.64
C ILE A 143 -6.76 -0.91 -15.14
N SER A 144 -7.50 -0.01 -14.50
CA SER A 144 -7.51 1.41 -14.88
C SER A 144 -6.13 2.05 -14.72
N LEU A 145 -5.42 1.74 -13.63
CA LEU A 145 -4.06 2.22 -13.41
C LEU A 145 -3.08 1.65 -14.47
N GLY A 146 -3.15 0.35 -14.74
CA GLY A 146 -2.32 -0.29 -15.76
C GLY A 146 -2.57 0.26 -17.16
N ALA A 147 -3.85 0.44 -17.52
CA ALA A 147 -4.25 1.03 -18.78
C ALA A 147 -3.77 2.49 -18.90
N ALA A 148 -3.85 3.30 -17.83
CA ALA A 148 -3.34 4.67 -17.84
C ALA A 148 -1.86 4.71 -18.20
N ILE A 149 -1.04 3.88 -17.54
CA ILE A 149 0.41 3.80 -17.79
C ILE A 149 0.65 3.41 -19.26
N ILE A 150 0.02 2.33 -19.72
CA ILE A 150 0.16 1.82 -21.09
C ILE A 150 -0.26 2.88 -22.11
N SER A 151 -1.37 3.58 -21.89
CA SER A 151 -1.88 4.63 -22.77
C SER A 151 -0.94 5.84 -22.82
N ILE A 152 -0.35 6.27 -21.71
CA ILE A 152 0.66 7.34 -21.71
C ILE A 152 1.87 6.95 -22.58
N PHE A 153 2.35 5.71 -22.45
CA PHE A 153 3.46 5.22 -23.28
C PHE A 153 3.08 5.14 -24.76
N LEU A 154 1.91 4.59 -25.08
CA LEU A 154 1.42 4.46 -26.45
C LEU A 154 1.18 5.81 -27.12
N HIS A 155 0.59 6.77 -26.41
CA HIS A 155 0.39 8.13 -26.90
C HIS A 155 1.71 8.75 -27.36
N ASN A 156 2.74 8.69 -26.51
CA ASN A 156 4.06 9.23 -26.82
C ASN A 156 4.78 8.45 -27.94
N ALA A 157 4.68 7.13 -27.94
CA ALA A 157 5.34 6.29 -28.93
C ALA A 157 4.75 6.49 -30.34
N ILE A 158 3.43 6.56 -30.44
CA ILE A 158 2.73 6.79 -31.71
C ILE A 158 2.96 8.20 -32.21
N TYR A 159 2.92 9.20 -31.32
CA TYR A 159 3.29 10.57 -31.65
C TYR A 159 4.68 10.65 -32.26
N ALA A 160 5.69 10.06 -31.59
CA ALA A 160 7.07 10.03 -32.09
C ALA A 160 7.19 9.30 -33.42
N LEU A 161 6.47 8.18 -33.61
CA LEU A 161 6.48 7.41 -34.85
C LEU A 161 5.92 8.22 -36.02
N ILE A 162 4.77 8.88 -35.82
CA ILE A 162 4.12 9.68 -36.87
C ILE A 162 4.98 10.89 -37.23
N MET A 163 5.53 11.59 -36.24
CA MET A 163 6.46 12.68 -36.47
C MET A 163 7.70 12.22 -37.26
N HIS A 164 8.27 11.06 -36.92
CA HIS A 164 9.46 10.53 -37.59
C HIS A 164 9.22 10.18 -39.07
N PHE A 165 8.10 9.52 -39.37
CA PHE A 165 7.84 9.02 -40.73
C PHE A 165 7.10 10.03 -41.63
N TRP A 166 6.21 10.85 -41.07
CA TRP A 166 5.37 11.78 -41.84
C TRP A 166 5.70 13.26 -41.62
N GLY A 167 6.53 13.61 -40.63
CA GLY A 167 6.86 15.01 -40.31
C GLY A 167 5.63 15.85 -39.96
N ALA A 168 4.52 15.21 -39.60
CA ALA A 168 3.24 15.86 -39.34
C ALA A 168 3.05 16.07 -37.83
N ASP A 169 2.62 17.27 -37.46
CA ASP A 169 2.11 17.57 -36.12
C ASP A 169 0.73 16.93 -35.97
N PHE A 170 0.72 15.68 -35.54
CA PHE A 170 -0.49 14.92 -35.25
C PHE A 170 -0.57 14.61 -33.76
N GLU A 171 -1.60 15.13 -33.09
CA GLU A 171 -1.91 14.71 -31.73
C GLU A 171 -2.71 13.41 -31.76
N GLU A 172 -2.23 12.37 -31.09
CA GLU A 172 -2.93 11.09 -30.97
C GLU A 172 -4.02 11.22 -29.88
N PRO A 173 -5.33 11.27 -30.23
CA PRO A 173 -6.36 11.62 -29.26
C PRO A 173 -6.88 10.43 -28.46
N VAL A 174 -6.74 9.19 -28.96
CA VAL A 174 -7.41 8.02 -28.37
C VAL A 174 -6.72 7.62 -27.06
N PHE A 175 -5.41 7.42 -27.08
CA PHE A 175 -4.68 7.07 -25.85
C PHE A 175 -4.63 8.26 -24.89
N PHE A 176 -4.65 9.50 -25.40
CA PHE A 176 -4.79 10.68 -24.56
C PHE A 176 -6.11 10.68 -23.78
N ILE A 177 -7.26 10.50 -24.46
CA ILE A 177 -8.58 10.45 -23.82
C ILE A 177 -8.67 9.28 -22.84
N ILE A 178 -8.14 8.12 -23.20
CA ILE A 178 -8.11 6.95 -22.31
C ILE A 178 -7.32 7.28 -21.04
N ALA A 179 -6.10 7.81 -21.18
CA ALA A 179 -5.21 8.11 -20.05
C ALA A 179 -5.73 9.23 -19.14
N THR A 180 -6.38 10.25 -19.71
CA THR A 180 -6.76 11.48 -18.99
C THR A 180 -8.21 11.49 -18.48
N ILE A 181 -9.10 10.72 -19.10
CA ILE A 181 -10.53 10.71 -18.76
C ILE A 181 -10.97 9.31 -18.31
N VAL A 182 -10.84 8.32 -19.18
CA VAL A 182 -11.42 6.98 -18.94
C VAL A 182 -10.75 6.30 -17.73
N CYS A 183 -9.43 6.26 -17.71
CA CYS A 183 -8.67 5.60 -16.64
C CYS A 183 -8.83 6.31 -15.29
N PRO A 184 -8.76 7.65 -15.17
CA PRO A 184 -9.02 8.33 -13.90
C PRO A 184 -10.43 8.09 -13.36
N LEU A 185 -11.44 8.08 -14.23
CA LEU A 185 -12.81 7.75 -13.82
C LEU A 185 -12.93 6.30 -13.34
N GLY A 186 -12.37 5.34 -14.08
CA GLY A 186 -12.33 3.93 -13.67
C GLY A 186 -11.60 3.72 -12.34
N LEU A 187 -10.46 4.39 -12.16
CA LEU A 187 -9.70 4.36 -10.91
C LEU A 187 -10.51 4.95 -9.75
N ALA A 188 -11.17 6.09 -9.95
CA ALA A 188 -12.00 6.73 -8.93
C ALA A 188 -13.17 5.81 -8.53
N VAL A 189 -13.89 5.24 -9.49
CA VAL A 189 -14.99 4.29 -9.23
C VAL A 189 -14.50 3.06 -8.47
N GLY A 190 -13.36 2.48 -8.87
CA GLY A 190 -12.77 1.33 -8.19
C GLY A 190 -12.31 1.63 -6.76
N ILE A 191 -11.66 2.78 -6.52
CA ILE A 191 -11.23 3.19 -5.18
C ILE A 191 -12.43 3.50 -4.29
N ILE A 192 -13.37 4.33 -4.76
CA ILE A 192 -14.54 4.71 -3.96
C ILE A 192 -15.40 3.49 -3.66
N GLY A 193 -15.68 2.65 -4.66
CA GLY A 193 -16.48 1.43 -4.49
C GLY A 193 -15.85 0.45 -3.52
N SER A 194 -14.53 0.25 -3.59
CA SER A 194 -13.82 -0.62 -2.64
C SER A 194 -13.81 -0.04 -1.23
N LEU A 195 -13.61 1.28 -1.06
CA LEU A 195 -13.67 1.95 0.25
C LEU A 195 -15.06 1.86 0.90
N VAL A 196 -16.13 2.08 0.14
CA VAL A 196 -17.50 1.99 0.65
C VAL A 196 -17.76 0.60 1.23
N ILE A 197 -17.41 -0.47 0.51
CA ILE A 197 -17.62 -1.84 0.98
C ILE A 197 -16.69 -2.17 2.16
N PHE A 198 -15.45 -1.67 2.14
CA PHE A 198 -14.52 -1.83 3.23
C PHE A 198 -15.09 -1.26 4.54
N PHE A 199 -15.59 -0.02 4.51
CA PHE A 199 -16.20 0.61 5.67
C PHE A 199 -17.51 -0.06 6.10
N GLN A 200 -18.33 -0.51 5.15
CA GLN A 200 -19.51 -1.33 5.47
C GLN A 200 -19.12 -2.57 6.28
N GLY A 201 -18.10 -3.33 5.85
CA GLY A 201 -17.62 -4.49 6.61
C GLY A 201 -17.00 -4.12 7.96
N LEU A 202 -16.32 -2.97 8.05
CA LEU A 202 -15.71 -2.50 9.29
C LEU A 202 -16.75 -2.16 10.37
N PHE A 203 -17.85 -1.52 10.00
CA PHE A 203 -18.86 -1.00 10.93
C PHE A 203 -20.11 -1.88 11.08
N ARG A 204 -20.26 -2.94 10.27
CA ARG A 204 -21.38 -3.88 10.42
C ARG A 204 -21.35 -4.54 11.80
N LYS A 205 -22.39 -4.31 12.60
CA LYS A 205 -22.60 -5.02 13.87
C LYS A 205 -22.93 -6.48 13.57
N THR A 206 -22.30 -7.39 14.31
CA THR A 206 -22.71 -8.79 14.35
C THR A 206 -24.06 -8.84 15.06
N SER A 207 -25.11 -9.04 14.28
CA SER A 207 -26.42 -9.47 14.78
C SER A 207 -26.35 -10.90 15.26
#